data_AF-A0A3E0PAS5-F1
#
_entry.id   AF-A0A3E0PAS5-F1
#
_cell.length_a   1.000
_cell.length_b   1.000
_cell.length_c   1.000
_cell.angle_alpha   90.00
_cell.angle_beta   90.00
_cell.angle_gamma   90.00
#
_symmetry.space_group_name_H-M   'P 1'
#
loop_
_entity.id
_entity.type
_entity.pdbx_description
1 polymer ?
#
loop_
_entity_poly.entity_id
_entity_poly.type
_entity_poly.pdbx_seq_one_letter_code
_entity_poly.pdbx_strand_id
1 'polypeptide(L)'
;MNREISRALLALMCVLTFSIAASAQVGSYAITNAKIVTVSGSVIEKGTVVIRNGLIESVGSSVRVPADAKVLDGEGMTVYPGLIDANSSLGIPPTPPRQQGGASSQNNDDASLSKYPEGLRPEEMVASKLKAGEAQFSNQRNAGFTTVLTIEDNGIFNGQSAVINLAGDSAASMILRSPWAQHVSFRTLRGGEFPTSLMGTFAALRQMFLDAKRHEKILRMYEEDPRGMKRPDENVSLEALIPIINGEQAIVFNVNSEREIVRALDLAKEFGLKAYISGGQEAWKVAGRLKDQDVPVLLSLDFPKRTLTEHKEAEPEPLDTLRLRANVPKNPSKLKAAGVKFAFHTGELKNMKEYFANARQAVENGLSESDAIRAMTLSAAEIFGVEKQTGSVEEGKIANLVVVKGDLLDEKSTVSHVFVDGKEFEMPKKPERPASGPGGAAAIGTPANVAGTWNLTIEPPGQTIGATLVLTQQGGIIEGTLSSDVFPSTPIRDGKATPQGFTFLVTVSAGGTELDVSFDGRVTGNQVEGTVDTPQGPAVFSGTRTP
;
A
#
# COMPACT_ATOMS: atom_id res chain seq x y z
N MET A 1 38.89 62.11 -12.09
CA MET A 1 38.30 61.24 -13.13
C MET A 1 38.30 59.74 -12.78
N ASN A 2 38.38 59.34 -11.48
CA ASN A 2 38.44 57.91 -11.07
C ASN A 2 37.48 57.53 -9.91
N ARG A 3 36.48 58.37 -9.58
CA ARG A 3 35.51 58.09 -8.50
C ARG A 3 34.05 57.95 -8.96
N GLU A 4 33.74 58.40 -10.18
CA GLU A 4 32.40 58.32 -10.78
C GLU A 4 32.15 56.98 -11.50
N ILE A 5 33.21 56.36 -12.06
CA ILE A 5 33.12 55.09 -12.80
C ILE A 5 32.87 53.89 -11.86
N SER A 6 33.27 53.99 -10.60
CA SER A 6 33.12 52.90 -9.62
C SER A 6 31.70 52.76 -9.07
N ARG A 7 30.85 53.80 -9.16
CA ARG A 7 29.43 53.73 -8.73
C ARG A 7 28.49 53.26 -9.82
N ALA A 8 28.81 53.53 -11.09
CA ALA A 8 28.05 53.02 -12.22
C ALA A 8 28.29 51.51 -12.46
N LEU A 9 29.51 51.01 -12.21
CA LEU A 9 29.78 49.58 -12.33
C LEU A 9 29.15 48.75 -11.20
N LEU A 10 29.02 49.31 -10.00
CA LEU A 10 28.38 48.62 -8.86
C LEU A 10 26.85 48.59 -8.97
N ALA A 11 26.24 49.60 -9.61
CA ALA A 11 24.81 49.63 -9.88
C ALA A 11 24.40 48.72 -11.07
N LEU A 12 25.31 48.47 -12.02
CA LEU A 12 25.05 47.54 -13.15
C LEU A 12 25.30 46.07 -12.76
N MET A 13 26.11 45.81 -11.73
CA MET A 13 26.40 44.45 -11.25
C MET A 13 25.36 43.91 -10.24
N CYS A 14 24.51 44.79 -9.67
CA CYS A 14 23.38 44.40 -8.83
C CYS A 14 22.06 44.18 -9.59
N VAL A 15 22.00 44.44 -10.89
CA VAL A 15 20.78 44.23 -11.72
C VAL A 15 20.85 42.93 -12.55
N LEU A 16 21.97 42.20 -12.49
CA LEU A 16 22.19 40.98 -13.29
C LEU A 16 22.41 39.68 -12.49
N THR A 17 22.08 39.66 -11.20
CA THR A 17 22.12 38.43 -10.37
C THR A 17 20.85 38.20 -9.54
N PHE A 18 19.72 38.75 -9.96
CA PHE A 18 18.41 38.18 -9.63
C PHE A 18 17.98 37.25 -10.77
N SER A 19 18.82 36.26 -11.08
CA SER A 19 18.30 35.01 -11.61
C SER A 19 17.45 34.44 -10.50
N ILE A 20 16.17 34.81 -10.49
CA ILE A 20 15.13 33.95 -9.97
C ILE A 20 15.39 32.64 -10.70
N ALA A 21 16.00 31.69 -10.00
CA ALA A 21 15.80 30.31 -10.33
C ALA A 21 14.28 30.16 -10.25
N ALA A 22 13.62 30.33 -11.39
CA ALA A 22 12.36 29.70 -11.66
C ALA A 22 12.69 28.21 -11.58
N SER A 23 12.76 27.70 -10.34
CA SER A 23 12.26 26.37 -10.08
C SER A 23 10.92 26.37 -10.78
N ALA A 24 10.80 25.54 -11.81
CA ALA A 24 9.56 25.31 -12.50
C ALA A 24 8.59 24.67 -11.49
N GLN A 25 8.09 25.46 -10.54
CA GLN A 25 6.95 25.12 -9.72
C GLN A 25 5.77 25.21 -10.66
N VAL A 26 5.40 24.07 -11.25
CA VAL A 26 3.99 23.82 -11.55
C VAL A 26 3.30 23.74 -10.19
N GLY A 27 3.03 24.91 -9.59
CA GLY A 27 2.69 25.03 -8.17
C GLY A 27 1.20 25.03 -7.88
N SER A 28 0.38 25.16 -8.94
CA SER A 28 -1.06 25.39 -8.83
C SER A 28 -1.82 24.60 -9.89
N TYR A 29 -2.84 23.86 -9.48
CA TYR A 29 -3.76 23.13 -10.36
C TYR A 29 -5.19 23.58 -10.08
N ALA A 30 -6.06 23.53 -11.09
CA ALA A 30 -7.48 23.74 -10.92
C ALA A 30 -8.26 22.66 -11.66
N ILE A 31 -8.94 21.80 -10.92
CA ILE A 31 -9.85 20.79 -11.48
C ILE A 31 -11.22 21.45 -11.56
N THR A 32 -11.72 21.68 -12.77
CA THR A 32 -12.98 22.42 -13.02
C THR A 32 -14.07 21.49 -13.54
N ASN A 33 -15.34 21.90 -13.44
CA ASN A 33 -16.51 21.16 -13.98
C ASN A 33 -16.69 19.72 -13.46
N ALA A 34 -16.07 19.34 -12.34
CA ALA A 34 -16.15 17.99 -11.80
C ALA A 34 -17.25 17.85 -10.75
N LYS A 35 -17.76 16.62 -10.58
CA LYS A 35 -18.51 16.24 -9.37
C LYS A 35 -17.50 16.08 -8.23
N ILE A 36 -17.75 16.64 -7.05
CA ILE A 36 -16.82 16.59 -5.91
C ILE A 36 -17.50 15.92 -4.73
N VAL A 37 -16.99 14.75 -4.36
CA VAL A 37 -17.44 14.01 -3.18
C VAL A 37 -16.53 14.40 -2.02
N THR A 38 -16.99 15.32 -1.18
CA THR A 38 -16.19 15.88 -0.07
C THR A 38 -15.98 14.89 1.08
N VAL A 39 -16.90 13.93 1.26
CA VAL A 39 -16.98 12.93 2.34
C VAL A 39 -17.28 13.51 3.73
N SER A 40 -16.85 14.74 4.04
CA SER A 40 -17.19 15.46 5.27
C SER A 40 -18.52 16.21 5.20
N GLY A 41 -19.03 16.49 3.99
CA GLY A 41 -20.25 17.26 3.79
C GLY A 41 -21.04 16.84 2.54
N SER A 42 -21.82 17.76 1.99
CA SER A 42 -22.60 17.53 0.77
C SER A 42 -21.70 17.33 -0.45
N VAL A 43 -22.17 16.50 -1.39
CA VAL A 43 -21.58 16.38 -2.73
C VAL A 43 -21.82 17.68 -3.49
N ILE A 44 -20.80 18.14 -4.22
CA ILE A 44 -20.90 19.29 -5.13
C ILE A 44 -21.02 18.73 -6.55
N GLU A 45 -22.21 18.77 -7.14
CA GLU A 45 -22.47 18.11 -8.43
C GLU A 45 -21.65 18.68 -9.60
N LYS A 46 -21.36 19.98 -9.55
CA LYS A 46 -20.49 20.66 -10.51
C LYS A 46 -19.69 21.73 -9.79
N GLY A 47 -18.41 21.50 -9.61
CA GLY A 47 -17.55 22.39 -8.86
C GLY A 47 -16.12 22.45 -9.38
N THR A 48 -15.34 23.24 -8.66
CA THR A 48 -13.93 23.45 -8.92
C THR A 48 -13.14 23.22 -7.64
N VAL A 49 -12.01 22.52 -7.75
CA VAL A 49 -11.00 22.37 -6.69
C VAL A 49 -9.72 23.05 -7.14
N VAL A 50 -9.20 23.98 -6.34
CA VAL A 50 -7.92 24.63 -6.58
C VAL A 50 -6.89 24.07 -5.61
N ILE A 51 -5.78 23.59 -6.17
CA ILE A 51 -4.63 23.04 -5.45
C ILE A 51 -3.51 24.07 -5.56
N ARG A 52 -2.87 24.41 -4.44
CA ARG A 52 -1.71 25.29 -4.41
C ARG A 52 -0.80 24.92 -3.25
N ASN A 53 0.52 24.89 -3.50
CA ASN A 53 1.53 24.62 -2.48
C ASN A 53 1.28 23.33 -1.68
N GLY A 54 0.78 22.29 -2.34
CA GLY A 54 0.46 21.01 -1.70
C GLY A 54 -0.86 20.96 -0.92
N LEU A 55 -1.61 22.05 -0.89
CA LEU A 55 -2.87 22.17 -0.14
C LEU A 55 -4.07 22.42 -1.07
N ILE A 56 -5.26 22.09 -0.57
CA ILE A 56 -6.53 22.51 -1.17
C ILE A 56 -6.74 23.98 -0.79
N GLU A 57 -6.52 24.89 -1.74
CA GLU A 57 -6.68 26.33 -1.54
C GLU A 57 -8.15 26.73 -1.47
N SER A 58 -8.98 26.16 -2.35
CA SER A 58 -10.43 26.41 -2.36
C SER A 58 -11.21 25.29 -3.03
N VAL A 59 -12.45 25.07 -2.59
CA VAL A 59 -13.37 24.07 -3.16
C VAL A 59 -14.82 24.57 -3.13
N GLY A 60 -15.54 24.44 -4.24
CA GLY A 60 -16.93 24.91 -4.31
C GLY A 60 -17.53 24.92 -5.71
N SER A 61 -18.82 25.26 -5.81
CA SER A 61 -19.54 25.42 -7.08
C SER A 61 -19.19 26.71 -7.83
N SER A 62 -18.59 27.69 -7.15
CA SER A 62 -18.25 29.00 -7.71
C SER A 62 -16.88 29.47 -7.19
N VAL A 63 -15.84 28.72 -7.54
CA VAL A 63 -14.45 29.04 -7.20
C VAL A 63 -13.78 29.76 -8.37
N ARG A 64 -13.08 30.85 -8.09
CA ARG A 64 -12.29 31.57 -9.09
C ARG A 64 -11.01 30.80 -9.38
N VAL A 65 -10.84 30.39 -10.63
CA VAL A 65 -9.61 29.74 -11.11
C VAL A 65 -8.48 30.76 -11.15
N PRO A 66 -7.35 30.53 -10.46
CA PRO A 66 -6.17 31.39 -10.55
C PRO A 66 -5.57 31.37 -11.97
N ALA A 67 -5.07 32.52 -12.44
CA ALA A 67 -4.54 32.65 -13.80
C ALA A 67 -3.25 31.85 -14.05
N ASP A 68 -2.53 31.50 -12.98
CA ASP A 68 -1.31 30.70 -12.98
C ASP A 68 -1.56 29.19 -12.86
N ALA A 69 -2.81 28.77 -12.61
CA ALA A 69 -3.14 27.37 -12.38
C ALA A 69 -3.21 26.58 -13.69
N LYS A 70 -2.64 25.37 -13.69
CA LYS A 70 -2.90 24.39 -14.74
C LYS A 70 -4.34 23.91 -14.62
N VAL A 71 -5.17 24.28 -15.59
CA VAL A 71 -6.59 23.91 -15.62
C VAL A 71 -6.75 22.48 -16.14
N LEU A 72 -7.42 21.64 -15.37
CA LEU A 72 -7.86 20.31 -15.74
C LEU A 72 -9.38 20.33 -15.86
N ASP A 73 -9.90 19.95 -17.02
CA ASP A 73 -11.33 19.82 -17.22
C ASP A 73 -11.80 18.47 -16.70
N GLY A 74 -12.65 18.51 -15.69
CA GLY A 74 -13.22 17.36 -15.00
C GLY A 74 -14.64 17.05 -15.44
N GLU A 75 -15.10 17.53 -16.59
CA GLU A 75 -16.41 17.14 -17.14
C GLU A 75 -16.53 15.61 -17.25
N GLY A 76 -17.59 15.05 -16.67
CA GLY A 76 -17.80 13.60 -16.58
C GLY A 76 -16.88 12.88 -15.60
N MET A 77 -16.10 13.61 -14.81
CA MET A 77 -15.21 13.09 -13.77
C MET A 77 -15.73 13.43 -12.38
N THR A 78 -15.35 12.59 -11.42
CA THR A 78 -15.63 12.75 -10.00
C THR A 78 -14.31 12.85 -9.22
N VAL A 79 -14.21 13.87 -8.37
CA VAL A 79 -13.10 14.09 -7.44
C VAL A 79 -13.46 13.52 -6.08
N TYR A 80 -12.58 12.68 -5.55
CA TYR A 80 -12.65 12.14 -4.20
C TYR A 80 -11.40 12.55 -3.41
N PRO A 81 -11.44 12.51 -2.06
CA PRO A 81 -10.22 12.52 -1.27
C PRO A 81 -9.37 11.31 -1.67
N GLY A 82 -8.05 11.46 -1.62
CA GLY A 82 -7.12 10.37 -1.85
C GLY A 82 -7.41 9.19 -0.93
N LEU A 83 -7.39 7.98 -1.49
CA LEU A 83 -7.75 6.79 -0.73
C LEU A 83 -6.66 6.43 0.28
N ILE A 84 -7.11 5.86 1.40
CA ILE A 84 -6.26 5.47 2.52
C ILE A 84 -6.33 3.95 2.69
N ASP A 85 -5.18 3.27 2.60
CA ASP A 85 -5.06 1.86 2.95
C ASP A 85 -4.74 1.74 4.44
N ALA A 86 -5.67 1.20 5.22
CA ALA A 86 -5.58 1.27 6.67
C ALA A 86 -4.60 0.26 7.30
N ASN A 87 -3.98 -0.63 6.52
CA ASN A 87 -2.90 -1.53 6.95
C ASN A 87 -2.21 -2.15 5.72
N SER A 88 -0.91 -1.88 5.58
CA SER A 88 -0.06 -2.38 4.50
C SER A 88 1.38 -2.56 4.97
N SER A 89 2.22 -3.21 4.17
CA SER A 89 3.68 -3.31 4.35
C SER A 89 4.47 -2.43 3.36
N LEU A 90 3.78 -1.52 2.67
CA LEU A 90 4.40 -0.63 1.69
C LEU A 90 5.50 0.25 2.29
N GLY A 91 6.59 0.43 1.52
CA GLY A 91 7.73 1.25 1.93
C GLY A 91 8.73 0.51 2.80
N ILE A 92 8.45 -0.74 3.18
CA ILE A 92 9.30 -1.57 4.03
C ILE A 92 9.94 -2.67 3.18
N PRO A 93 11.27 -2.81 3.21
CA PRO A 93 11.94 -3.89 2.49
C PRO A 93 11.50 -5.25 3.08
N PRO A 94 11.34 -6.28 2.24
CA PRO A 94 10.99 -7.60 2.73
C PRO A 94 12.07 -8.10 3.69
N THR A 95 11.64 -8.71 4.80
CA THR A 95 12.57 -9.35 5.72
C THR A 95 13.22 -10.55 5.02
N PRO A 96 14.56 -10.63 4.94
CA PRO A 96 15.21 -11.75 4.28
C PRO A 96 14.86 -13.07 4.98
N PRO A 97 14.65 -14.18 4.24
CA PRO A 97 14.40 -15.48 4.84
C PRO A 97 15.59 -15.88 5.71
N ARG A 98 15.32 -16.22 6.98
CA ARG A 98 16.36 -16.73 7.89
C ARG A 98 16.86 -18.07 7.34
N GLN A 99 18.16 -18.17 7.02
CA GLN A 99 18.76 -19.44 6.61
C GLN A 99 18.53 -20.49 7.69
N GLN A 100 17.74 -21.50 7.35
CA GLN A 100 17.46 -22.64 8.21
C GLN A 100 18.69 -23.56 8.19
N GLY A 101 19.70 -23.26 9.02
CA GLY A 101 20.94 -24.04 8.98
C GLY A 101 22.11 -23.56 9.85
N GLY A 102 21.94 -22.56 10.70
CA GLY A 102 22.94 -22.20 11.70
C GLY A 102 22.25 -22.03 13.04
N ALA A 103 22.67 -22.81 14.04
CA ALA A 103 22.47 -22.37 15.42
C ALA A 103 23.10 -20.98 15.49
N SER A 104 22.28 -19.93 15.57
CA SER A 104 22.79 -18.61 15.91
C SER A 104 23.38 -18.79 17.30
N SER A 105 24.72 -18.84 17.34
CA SER A 105 25.46 -18.69 18.57
C SER A 105 24.82 -17.54 19.32
N GLN A 106 24.44 -17.77 20.58
CA GLN A 106 24.23 -16.72 21.56
C GLN A 106 25.57 -16.00 21.74
N ASN A 107 26.02 -15.30 20.70
CA ASN A 107 27.00 -14.27 20.87
C ASN A 107 26.20 -13.19 21.59
N ASN A 108 26.52 -13.03 22.88
CA ASN A 108 26.19 -11.85 23.65
C ASN A 108 26.82 -10.67 22.92
N ASP A 109 26.15 -10.18 21.87
CA ASP A 109 26.46 -8.90 21.29
C ASP A 109 26.04 -7.88 22.34
N ASP A 110 26.99 -7.51 23.21
CA ASP A 110 26.94 -6.37 24.16
C ASP A 110 26.57 -5.03 23.47
N ALA A 111 26.37 -5.04 22.14
CA ALA A 111 25.95 -3.91 21.33
C ALA A 111 24.41 -3.72 21.26
N SER A 112 23.59 -4.72 21.56
CA SER A 112 22.14 -4.57 21.51
C SER A 112 21.58 -4.07 22.85
N LEU A 113 20.91 -2.91 22.84
CA LEU A 113 20.16 -2.40 24.00
C LEU A 113 18.90 -3.23 24.28
N SER A 114 18.46 -4.06 23.31
CA SER A 114 17.28 -4.92 23.41
C SER A 114 17.55 -6.15 24.28
N LYS A 115 16.81 -6.29 25.37
CA LYS A 115 16.92 -7.45 26.30
C LYS A 115 16.00 -8.63 25.92
N TYR A 116 15.26 -8.51 24.83
CA TYR A 116 14.28 -9.48 24.37
C TYR A 116 14.69 -10.09 23.02
N PRO A 117 14.30 -11.36 22.75
CA PRO A 117 14.58 -12.00 21.47
C PRO A 117 13.88 -11.28 20.32
N GLU A 118 14.38 -11.49 19.11
CA GLU A 118 13.77 -10.93 17.91
C GLU A 118 12.29 -11.33 17.82
N GLY A 119 11.43 -10.35 17.51
CA GLY A 119 9.99 -10.53 17.51
C GLY A 119 9.29 -10.35 18.86
N LEU A 120 10.03 -10.15 19.96
CA LEU A 120 9.51 -9.59 21.22
C LEU A 120 10.04 -8.17 21.49
N ARG A 121 10.32 -7.41 20.43
CA ARG A 121 10.91 -6.07 20.51
C ARG A 121 9.91 -4.97 20.12
N PRO A 122 9.22 -4.34 21.08
CA PRO A 122 8.28 -3.24 20.82
C PRO A 122 8.96 -1.91 20.44
N GLU A 123 10.27 -1.79 20.61
CA GLU A 123 11.05 -0.59 20.27
C GLU A 123 11.28 -0.40 18.76
N GLU A 124 11.00 -1.43 17.94
CA GLU A 124 11.20 -1.38 16.50
C GLU A 124 10.24 -0.39 15.84
N MET A 125 10.76 0.68 15.24
CA MET A 125 9.95 1.70 14.55
C MET A 125 9.95 1.48 13.04
N VAL A 126 8.77 1.45 12.44
CA VAL A 126 8.63 1.32 10.98
C VAL A 126 9.28 2.50 10.24
N ALA A 127 9.22 3.70 10.83
CA ALA A 127 9.82 4.90 10.25
C ALA A 127 11.34 4.81 10.04
N SER A 128 12.07 4.01 10.84
CA SER A 128 13.53 3.85 10.67
C SER A 128 13.90 2.95 9.49
N LYS A 129 12.97 2.09 9.04
CA LYS A 129 13.14 1.13 7.94
C LYS A 129 12.56 1.63 6.62
N LEU A 130 11.77 2.71 6.66
CA LEU A 130 11.07 3.27 5.51
C LEU A 130 12.04 3.64 4.38
N LYS A 131 11.73 3.20 3.16
CA LYS A 131 12.44 3.58 1.95
C LYS A 131 11.55 4.47 1.09
N ALA A 132 12.09 5.62 0.68
CA ALA A 132 11.50 6.41 -0.38
C ALA A 132 11.80 5.76 -1.75
N GLY A 133 10.83 5.79 -2.65
CA GLY A 133 11.00 5.27 -4.01
C GLY A 133 9.68 5.21 -4.75
N GLU A 134 9.62 5.75 -5.96
CA GLU A 134 8.35 5.87 -6.69
C GLU A 134 7.80 4.53 -7.17
N ALA A 135 8.66 3.57 -7.51
CA ALA A 135 8.27 2.29 -8.12
C ALA A 135 7.35 1.44 -7.23
N GLN A 136 7.71 1.27 -5.95
CA GLN A 136 6.98 0.46 -4.98
C GLN A 136 5.58 1.00 -4.64
N PHE A 137 5.34 2.30 -4.88
CA PHE A 137 4.06 2.95 -4.60
C PHE A 137 3.19 3.13 -5.85
N SER A 138 3.74 2.89 -7.04
CA SER A 138 3.06 3.15 -8.31
C SER A 138 1.75 2.38 -8.42
N ASN A 139 1.73 1.10 -8.04
CA ASN A 139 0.53 0.25 -8.12
C ASN A 139 -0.63 0.80 -7.28
N GLN A 140 -0.35 1.25 -6.06
CA GLN A 140 -1.33 1.83 -5.15
C GLN A 140 -1.76 3.22 -5.60
N ARG A 141 -0.82 4.08 -5.99
CA ARG A 141 -1.14 5.41 -6.54
C ARG A 141 -2.00 5.30 -7.78
N ASN A 142 -1.68 4.40 -8.72
CA ASN A 142 -2.47 4.19 -9.93
C ASN A 142 -3.89 3.70 -9.66
N ALA A 143 -4.13 3.13 -8.46
CA ALA A 143 -5.45 2.75 -7.97
C ALA A 143 -6.16 3.86 -7.18
N GLY A 144 -5.54 5.04 -7.00
CA GLY A 144 -6.11 6.18 -6.30
C GLY A 144 -5.73 6.30 -4.82
N PHE A 145 -4.85 5.43 -4.31
CA PHE A 145 -4.36 5.54 -2.94
C PHE A 145 -3.25 6.57 -2.83
N THR A 146 -3.36 7.43 -1.82
CA THR A 146 -2.41 8.51 -1.57
C THR A 146 -1.72 8.38 -0.22
N THR A 147 -2.35 7.68 0.71
CA THR A 147 -1.89 7.54 2.09
C THR A 147 -2.05 6.08 2.52
N VAL A 148 -1.12 5.57 3.33
CA VAL A 148 -1.20 4.22 3.88
C VAL A 148 -0.76 4.22 5.34
N LEU A 149 -1.31 3.30 6.12
CA LEU A 149 -0.69 2.86 7.37
C LEU A 149 0.30 1.74 7.03
N THR A 150 1.58 1.98 7.26
CA THR A 150 2.63 0.99 7.04
C THR A 150 3.04 0.30 8.34
N ILE A 151 3.15 -1.03 8.28
CA ILE A 151 3.52 -1.91 9.39
C ILE A 151 4.66 -2.83 8.96
N GLU A 152 5.41 -3.33 9.93
CA GLU A 152 6.25 -4.51 9.73
C GLU A 152 5.40 -5.76 10.05
N ASP A 153 5.66 -6.90 9.41
CA ASP A 153 4.98 -8.17 9.72
C ASP A 153 5.96 -9.23 10.19
N ASN A 154 6.64 -8.93 11.31
CA ASN A 154 7.55 -9.87 11.95
C ASN A 154 7.22 -10.01 13.44
N GLY A 155 7.46 -11.20 14.01
CA GLY A 155 7.38 -11.43 15.46
C GLY A 155 5.99 -11.31 16.10
N ILE A 156 5.94 -11.32 17.42
CA ILE A 156 4.74 -11.03 18.21
C ILE A 156 4.48 -9.52 18.21
N PHE A 157 5.49 -8.72 18.59
CA PHE A 157 5.48 -7.28 18.37
C PHE A 157 5.92 -7.00 16.94
N ASN A 158 5.04 -6.40 16.14
CA ASN A 158 5.28 -6.11 14.72
C ASN A 158 5.79 -4.68 14.51
N GLY A 159 6.39 -4.11 15.55
CA GLY A 159 6.88 -2.74 15.57
C GLY A 159 5.79 -1.66 15.65
N GLN A 160 6.27 -0.42 15.70
CA GLN A 160 5.47 0.78 15.79
C GLN A 160 5.24 1.37 14.40
N SER A 161 3.99 1.35 13.97
CA SER A 161 3.59 1.73 12.61
C SER A 161 3.67 3.23 12.36
N ALA A 162 3.70 3.62 11.09
CA ALA A 162 3.64 5.01 10.66
C ALA A 162 2.53 5.23 9.63
N VAL A 163 1.89 6.39 9.67
CA VAL A 163 0.97 6.86 8.62
C VAL A 163 1.79 7.69 7.65
N ILE A 164 1.83 7.28 6.38
CA ILE A 164 2.67 7.89 5.35
C ILE A 164 1.86 8.25 4.12
N ASN A 165 2.24 9.34 3.46
CA ASN A 165 1.86 9.62 2.08
C ASN A 165 2.73 8.79 1.12
N LEU A 166 2.14 8.45 -0.03
CA LEU A 166 2.81 7.72 -1.10
C LEU A 166 3.62 8.65 -2.02
N ALA A 167 3.99 9.84 -1.54
CA ALA A 167 4.86 10.77 -2.24
C ALA A 167 5.80 11.46 -1.25
N GLY A 168 6.97 11.83 -1.73
CA GLY A 168 7.98 12.55 -0.96
C GLY A 168 9.38 12.31 -1.53
N ASP A 169 10.21 13.34 -1.47
CA ASP A 169 11.61 13.27 -1.90
C ASP A 169 12.49 12.45 -0.92
N SER A 170 11.97 12.22 0.29
CA SER A 170 12.60 11.45 1.35
C SER A 170 11.58 10.67 2.17
N ALA A 171 12.04 9.63 2.89
CA ALA A 171 11.19 8.89 3.82
C ALA A 171 10.59 9.81 4.89
N ALA A 172 11.34 10.83 5.33
CA ALA A 172 10.87 11.79 6.33
C ALA A 172 9.71 12.66 5.82
N SER A 173 9.80 13.17 4.57
CA SER A 173 8.74 13.99 3.97
C SER A 173 7.43 13.23 3.75
N MET A 174 7.47 11.89 3.73
CA MET A 174 6.27 11.07 3.57
C MET A 174 5.48 10.93 4.86
N ILE A 175 6.08 11.12 6.04
CA ILE A 175 5.46 10.78 7.32
C ILE A 175 4.43 11.84 7.72
N LEU A 176 3.17 11.43 7.86
CA LEU A 176 2.10 12.25 8.45
C LEU A 176 2.04 12.07 9.97
N ARG A 177 2.32 10.86 10.45
CA ARG A 177 2.33 10.52 11.88
C ARG A 177 3.21 9.31 12.15
N SER A 178 4.19 9.46 13.06
CA SER A 178 5.00 8.34 13.57
C SER A 178 5.52 8.64 14.98
N PRO A 179 5.52 7.65 15.90
CA PRO A 179 4.77 6.40 15.80
C PRO A 179 3.25 6.64 15.88
N TRP A 180 2.45 5.75 15.27
CA TRP A 180 0.99 5.75 15.44
C TRP A 180 0.54 4.75 16.50
N ALA A 181 0.86 3.47 16.30
CA ALA A 181 0.44 2.38 17.17
C ALA A 181 1.48 1.27 17.20
N GLN A 182 1.52 0.53 18.31
CA GLN A 182 2.23 -0.75 18.37
C GLN A 182 1.35 -1.86 17.82
N HIS A 183 1.86 -2.65 16.88
CA HIS A 183 1.14 -3.80 16.34
C HIS A 183 1.53 -5.08 17.05
N VAL A 184 0.55 -5.94 17.31
CA VAL A 184 0.74 -7.24 17.97
C VAL A 184 -0.04 -8.34 17.26
N SER A 185 0.64 -9.46 17.00
CA SER A 185 0.06 -10.67 16.40
C SER A 185 0.06 -11.83 17.39
N PHE A 186 -1.05 -12.57 17.45
CA PHE A 186 -1.16 -13.77 18.30
C PHE A 186 -0.52 -14.99 17.62
N ARG A 187 0.81 -15.01 17.62
CA ARG A 187 1.63 -16.11 17.09
C ARG A 187 2.78 -16.44 18.03
N THR A 188 3.50 -17.51 17.74
CA THR A 188 4.70 -17.92 18.47
C THR A 188 5.95 -17.37 17.80
N LEU A 189 7.07 -17.32 18.52
CA LEU A 189 8.35 -17.03 17.88
C LEU A 189 8.78 -18.21 17.00
N ARG A 190 9.53 -17.90 15.94
CA ARG A 190 10.19 -18.91 15.10
C ARG A 190 11.45 -19.39 15.81
N GLY A 191 11.87 -20.64 15.55
CA GLY A 191 13.14 -21.17 16.08
C GLY A 191 13.09 -21.81 17.47
N GLY A 192 11.90 -22.00 18.06
CA GLY A 192 11.75 -22.74 19.32
C GLY A 192 12.09 -21.95 20.58
N GLU A 193 12.39 -20.66 20.46
CA GLU A 193 12.54 -19.76 21.60
C GLU A 193 11.18 -19.46 22.26
N PHE A 194 11.19 -19.23 23.58
CA PHE A 194 9.97 -18.83 24.29
C PHE A 194 9.49 -17.47 23.75
N PRO A 195 8.20 -17.31 23.41
CA PRO A 195 7.10 -18.28 23.54
C PRO A 195 6.91 -19.23 22.35
N THR A 196 6.72 -20.52 22.67
CA THR A 196 6.49 -21.63 21.72
C THR A 196 5.02 -22.07 21.61
N SER A 197 4.11 -21.40 22.32
CA SER A 197 2.66 -21.65 22.25
C SER A 197 1.88 -20.35 22.40
N LEU A 198 0.62 -20.31 21.95
CA LEU A 198 -0.25 -19.15 22.16
C LEU A 198 -0.42 -18.79 23.64
N MET A 199 -0.47 -19.78 24.54
CA MET A 199 -0.50 -19.50 25.98
C MET A 199 0.79 -18.81 26.44
N GLY A 200 1.93 -19.25 25.92
CA GLY A 200 3.21 -18.60 26.13
C GLY A 200 3.23 -17.16 25.59
N THR A 201 2.64 -16.92 24.41
CA THR A 201 2.55 -15.58 23.82
C THR A 201 1.79 -14.62 24.72
N PHE A 202 0.64 -15.04 25.25
CA PHE A 202 -0.10 -14.22 26.21
C PHE A 202 0.64 -14.04 27.54
N ALA A 203 1.33 -15.07 28.02
CA ALA A 203 2.17 -14.96 29.22
C ALA A 203 3.30 -13.94 29.02
N ALA A 204 3.97 -13.97 27.86
CA ALA A 204 5.02 -13.02 27.49
C ALA A 204 4.49 -11.58 27.41
N LEU A 205 3.37 -11.36 26.71
CA LEU A 205 2.73 -10.04 26.61
C LEU A 205 2.36 -9.47 28.00
N ARG A 206 1.70 -10.27 28.83
CA ARG A 206 1.35 -9.87 30.20
C ARG A 206 2.58 -9.55 31.03
N GLN A 207 3.59 -10.41 30.98
CA GLN A 207 4.84 -10.21 31.71
C GLN A 207 5.51 -8.91 31.30
N MET A 208 5.61 -8.63 30.00
CA MET A 208 6.21 -7.39 29.50
C MET A 208 5.42 -6.14 29.91
N PHE A 209 4.08 -6.17 29.90
CA PHE A 209 3.28 -5.04 30.37
C PHE A 209 3.42 -4.81 31.89
N LEU A 210 3.49 -5.89 32.69
CA LEU A 210 3.74 -5.79 34.13
C LEU A 210 5.16 -5.27 34.42
N ASP A 211 6.15 -5.74 33.66
CA ASP A 211 7.53 -5.28 33.76
C ASP A 211 7.66 -3.81 33.37
N ALA A 212 6.97 -3.36 32.32
CA ALA A 212 6.94 -1.95 31.92
C ALA A 212 6.33 -1.07 33.02
N LYS A 213 5.20 -1.48 33.63
CA LYS A 213 4.60 -0.78 34.79
C LYS A 213 5.57 -0.69 35.97
N ARG A 214 6.27 -1.79 36.27
CA ARG A 214 7.29 -1.82 37.34
C ARG A 214 8.46 -0.89 37.00
N HIS A 215 8.92 -0.93 35.76
CA HIS A 215 10.06 -0.14 35.30
C HIS A 215 9.76 1.36 35.33
N GLU A 216 8.59 1.78 34.83
CA GLU A 216 8.10 3.16 34.92
C GLU A 216 8.08 3.65 36.37
N LYS A 217 7.56 2.83 37.30
CA LYS A 217 7.53 3.19 38.72
C LYS A 217 8.94 3.43 39.29
N ILE A 218 9.89 2.57 38.93
CA ILE A 218 11.28 2.69 39.35
C ILE A 218 11.93 3.97 38.79
N LEU A 219 11.68 4.28 37.50
CA LEU A 219 12.16 5.52 36.87
C LEU A 219 11.61 6.75 37.59
N ARG A 220 10.29 6.83 37.81
CA ARG A 220 9.66 7.95 38.52
C ARG A 220 10.20 8.15 39.93
N MET A 221 10.35 7.07 40.70
CA MET A 221 10.93 7.15 42.05
C MET A 221 12.36 7.69 42.01
N TYR A 222 13.17 7.24 41.05
CA TYR A 222 14.56 7.70 40.90
C TYR A 222 14.64 9.18 40.47
N GLU A 223 13.74 9.63 39.60
CA GLU A 223 13.62 11.04 39.20
C GLU A 223 13.19 11.94 40.36
N GLU A 224 12.29 11.47 41.23
CA GLU A 224 11.81 12.20 42.41
C GLU A 224 12.88 12.32 43.51
N ASP A 225 13.56 11.23 43.88
CA ASP A 225 14.67 11.25 44.85
C ASP A 225 15.68 10.13 44.59
N PRO A 226 16.83 10.39 43.93
CA PRO A 226 17.80 9.36 43.58
C PRO A 226 18.63 8.85 44.79
N ARG A 227 18.50 9.47 45.97
CA ARG A 227 19.39 9.17 47.11
C ARG A 227 19.15 7.76 47.63
N GLY A 228 20.23 6.99 47.74
CA GLY A 228 20.20 5.61 48.24
C GLY A 228 19.61 4.58 47.27
N MET A 229 19.27 4.98 46.04
CA MET A 229 18.81 4.07 44.99
C MET A 229 19.90 3.82 43.95
N LYS A 230 19.98 2.57 43.45
CA LYS A 230 20.77 2.27 42.25
C LYS A 230 20.08 2.92 41.05
N ARG A 231 20.85 3.62 40.21
CA ARG A 231 20.35 4.12 38.92
C ARG A 231 19.71 2.97 38.14
N PRO A 232 18.45 3.11 37.68
CA PRO A 232 17.81 2.09 36.84
C PRO A 232 18.61 1.87 35.55
N ASP A 233 18.73 0.61 35.14
CA ASP A 233 19.35 0.29 33.85
C ASP A 233 18.36 0.61 32.72
N GLU A 234 18.85 1.21 31.65
CA GLU A 234 18.05 1.49 30.44
C GLU A 234 17.48 0.19 29.87
N ASN A 235 16.22 0.24 29.43
CA ASN A 235 15.55 -0.89 28.80
C ASN A 235 14.60 -0.39 27.72
N VAL A 236 15.15 -0.21 26.52
CA VAL A 236 14.42 0.31 25.35
C VAL A 236 13.11 -0.43 25.08
N SER A 237 13.05 -1.74 25.29
CA SER A 237 11.84 -2.54 25.07
C SER A 237 10.75 -2.25 26.11
N LEU A 238 11.10 -2.09 27.38
CA LEU A 238 10.11 -1.75 28.42
C LEU A 238 9.69 -0.29 28.31
N GLU A 239 10.62 0.61 28.03
CA GLU A 239 10.37 2.03 27.84
C GLU A 239 9.44 2.29 26.65
N ALA A 240 9.62 1.55 25.54
CA ALA A 240 8.72 1.60 24.38
C ALA A 240 7.27 1.18 24.72
N LEU A 241 7.06 0.39 25.78
CA LEU A 241 5.73 -0.01 26.23
C LEU A 241 5.05 1.00 27.14
N ILE A 242 5.80 1.94 27.76
CA ILE A 242 5.26 2.89 28.73
C ILE A 242 4.10 3.73 28.15
N PRO A 243 4.24 4.36 26.95
CA PRO A 243 3.13 5.12 26.36
C PRO A 243 1.89 4.26 26.09
N ILE A 244 2.07 2.96 25.86
CA ILE A 244 0.98 2.03 25.54
C ILE A 244 0.21 1.64 26.80
N ILE A 245 0.91 1.27 27.87
CA ILE A 245 0.29 0.90 29.16
C ILE A 245 -0.38 2.10 29.86
N ASN A 246 0.03 3.33 29.49
CA ASN A 246 -0.59 4.57 29.95
C ASN A 246 -1.75 5.05 29.05
N GLY A 247 -2.00 4.38 27.92
CA GLY A 247 -3.06 4.73 26.98
C GLY A 247 -2.77 5.97 26.12
N GLU A 248 -1.53 6.45 26.14
CA GLU A 248 -1.04 7.59 25.34
C GLU A 248 -0.81 7.18 23.87
N GLN A 249 -0.34 5.95 23.66
CA GLN A 249 -0.15 5.33 22.35
C GLN A 249 -1.11 4.15 22.16
N ALA A 250 -1.61 4.01 20.93
CA ALA A 250 -2.52 2.93 20.56
C ALA A 250 -1.78 1.57 20.46
N ILE A 251 -2.52 0.50 20.70
CA ILE A 251 -2.12 -0.87 20.36
C ILE A 251 -3.10 -1.48 19.37
N VAL A 252 -2.59 -2.13 18.33
CA VAL A 252 -3.37 -2.80 17.29
C VAL A 252 -3.15 -4.29 17.40
N PHE A 253 -4.23 -5.06 17.55
CA PHE A 253 -4.18 -6.52 17.54
C PHE A 253 -4.54 -7.04 16.15
N ASN A 254 -3.61 -7.74 15.51
CA ASN A 254 -3.78 -8.39 14.22
C ASN A 254 -4.48 -9.74 14.41
N VAL A 255 -5.81 -9.76 14.29
CA VAL A 255 -6.67 -10.91 14.63
C VAL A 255 -7.88 -10.99 13.72
N ASN A 256 -8.34 -12.20 13.40
CA ASN A 256 -9.45 -12.41 12.46
C ASN A 256 -10.65 -13.10 13.08
N SER A 257 -10.42 -14.12 13.91
CA SER A 257 -11.51 -14.94 14.47
C SER A 257 -12.16 -14.30 15.69
N GLU A 258 -13.41 -14.66 15.95
CA GLU A 258 -14.16 -14.24 17.13
C GLU A 258 -13.39 -14.50 18.43
N ARG A 259 -12.77 -15.70 18.55
CA ARG A 259 -12.01 -16.10 19.74
C ARG A 259 -10.79 -15.23 19.96
N GLU A 260 -10.09 -14.85 18.89
CA GLU A 260 -8.93 -13.98 18.99
C GLU A 260 -9.34 -12.55 19.34
N ILE A 261 -10.40 -12.04 18.71
CA ILE A 261 -10.91 -10.69 19.01
C ILE A 261 -11.36 -10.61 20.48
N VAL A 262 -12.08 -11.62 20.98
CA VAL A 262 -12.46 -11.69 22.41
C VAL A 262 -11.23 -11.63 23.32
N ARG A 263 -10.18 -12.41 23.02
CA ARG A 263 -8.94 -12.40 23.81
C ARG A 263 -8.21 -11.06 23.75
N ALA A 264 -8.18 -10.41 22.59
CA ALA A 264 -7.60 -9.09 22.42
C ALA A 264 -8.34 -8.05 23.27
N LEU A 265 -9.68 -8.08 23.24
CA LEU A 265 -10.52 -7.19 24.05
C LEU A 265 -10.40 -7.47 25.56
N ASP A 266 -10.23 -8.73 25.97
CA ASP A 266 -9.97 -9.09 27.37
C ASP A 266 -8.62 -8.52 27.82
N LEU A 267 -7.56 -8.72 27.02
CA LEU A 267 -6.21 -8.23 27.31
C LEU A 267 -6.16 -6.69 27.36
N ALA A 268 -6.84 -6.03 26.42
CA ALA A 268 -6.95 -4.57 26.40
C ALA A 268 -7.60 -4.04 27.68
N LYS A 269 -8.73 -4.64 28.08
CA LYS A 269 -9.45 -4.27 29.30
C LYS A 269 -8.62 -4.54 30.57
N GLU A 270 -7.89 -5.66 30.61
CA GLU A 270 -7.04 -6.05 31.74
C GLU A 270 -5.97 -4.99 32.05
N PHE A 271 -5.35 -4.40 31.02
CA PHE A 271 -4.26 -3.45 31.18
C PHE A 271 -4.66 -1.98 30.99
N GLY A 272 -5.90 -1.69 30.57
CA GLY A 272 -6.38 -0.34 30.27
C GLY A 272 -5.85 0.22 28.94
N LEU A 273 -5.62 -0.66 27.96
CA LEU A 273 -4.98 -0.30 26.70
C LEU A 273 -5.95 0.38 25.75
N LYS A 274 -5.44 1.38 25.01
CA LYS A 274 -6.16 1.99 23.88
C LYS A 274 -6.07 1.07 22.65
N ALA A 275 -7.00 0.13 22.56
CA ALA A 275 -6.95 -0.97 21.60
C ALA A 275 -7.67 -0.71 20.27
N TYR A 276 -7.16 -1.34 19.23
CA TYR A 276 -7.72 -1.41 17.88
C TYR A 276 -7.59 -2.85 17.38
N ILE A 277 -8.50 -3.25 16.48
CA ILE A 277 -8.41 -4.55 15.79
C ILE A 277 -7.99 -4.32 14.35
N SER A 278 -7.05 -5.12 13.84
CA SER A 278 -6.74 -5.19 12.41
C SER A 278 -7.03 -6.59 11.85
N GLY A 279 -7.55 -6.66 10.63
CA GLY A 279 -8.10 -7.89 10.06
C GLY A 279 -9.59 -7.97 10.31
N GLY A 280 -9.98 -8.63 11.39
CA GLY A 280 -11.35 -8.61 11.90
C GLY A 280 -12.39 -9.31 11.03
N GLN A 281 -12.03 -10.38 10.29
CA GLN A 281 -12.97 -11.12 9.42
C GLN A 281 -14.27 -11.58 10.14
N GLU A 282 -14.21 -11.87 11.45
CA GLU A 282 -15.37 -12.23 12.27
C GLU A 282 -15.81 -11.13 13.26
N ALA A 283 -15.33 -9.89 13.11
CA ALA A 283 -15.65 -8.78 14.00
C ALA A 283 -17.15 -8.53 14.18
N TRP A 284 -17.95 -8.77 13.15
CA TRP A 284 -19.40 -8.68 13.19
C TRP A 284 -20.08 -9.55 14.26
N LYS A 285 -19.45 -10.66 14.69
CA LYS A 285 -20.00 -11.53 15.75
C LYS A 285 -19.89 -10.88 17.14
N VAL A 286 -18.93 -9.98 17.31
CA VAL A 286 -18.61 -9.30 18.58
C VAL A 286 -18.78 -7.78 18.48
N ALA A 287 -19.57 -7.32 17.51
CA ALA A 287 -19.77 -5.89 17.24
C ALA A 287 -20.29 -5.11 18.45
N GLY A 288 -21.19 -5.69 19.25
CA GLY A 288 -21.67 -5.07 20.49
C GLY A 288 -20.52 -4.84 21.48
N ARG A 289 -19.66 -5.84 21.68
CA ARG A 289 -18.51 -5.73 22.58
C ARG A 289 -17.46 -4.73 22.06
N LEU A 290 -17.23 -4.69 20.76
CA LEU A 290 -16.36 -3.68 20.13
C LEU A 290 -16.90 -2.27 20.38
N LYS A 291 -18.22 -2.08 20.26
CA LYS A 291 -18.86 -0.79 20.54
C LYS A 291 -18.77 -0.40 22.01
N ASP A 292 -19.06 -1.32 22.92
CA ASP A 292 -19.05 -1.09 24.37
C ASP A 292 -17.66 -0.68 24.89
N GLN A 293 -16.59 -1.17 24.24
CA GLN A 293 -15.21 -0.84 24.59
C GLN A 293 -14.62 0.28 23.73
N ASP A 294 -15.40 0.88 22.83
CA ASP A 294 -14.98 1.89 21.85
C ASP A 294 -13.74 1.49 21.04
N VAL A 295 -13.69 0.23 20.59
CA VAL A 295 -12.57 -0.34 19.84
C VAL A 295 -12.85 -0.29 18.32
N PRO A 296 -12.11 0.52 17.55
CA PRO A 296 -12.25 0.59 16.09
C PRO A 296 -11.63 -0.63 15.39
N VAL A 297 -12.07 -0.88 14.16
CA VAL A 297 -11.63 -2.02 13.34
C VAL A 297 -10.99 -1.53 12.04
N LEU A 298 -9.70 -1.78 11.86
CA LEU A 298 -9.05 -1.78 10.54
C LEU A 298 -9.48 -3.09 9.87
N LEU A 299 -10.51 -3.03 9.04
CA LEU A 299 -11.17 -4.21 8.48
C LEU A 299 -10.52 -4.62 7.16
N SER A 300 -10.07 -5.87 7.09
CA SER A 300 -9.51 -6.45 5.88
C SER A 300 -10.59 -6.69 4.84
N LEU A 301 -10.32 -6.25 3.61
CA LEU A 301 -11.10 -6.64 2.43
C LEU A 301 -10.59 -7.93 1.79
N ASP A 302 -9.62 -8.62 2.38
CA ASP A 302 -9.24 -9.97 1.96
C ASP A 302 -10.30 -11.00 2.39
N PHE A 303 -11.31 -11.15 1.55
CA PHE A 303 -12.42 -12.07 1.79
C PHE A 303 -12.03 -13.51 1.44
N PRO A 304 -12.46 -14.50 2.25
CA PRO A 304 -12.11 -15.89 2.02
C PRO A 304 -12.63 -16.38 0.65
N LYS A 305 -11.73 -16.88 -0.18
CA LYS A 305 -12.03 -17.38 -1.52
C LYS A 305 -12.38 -18.88 -1.48
N ARG A 306 -13.03 -19.37 -2.53
CA ARG A 306 -13.21 -20.80 -2.74
C ARG A 306 -11.89 -21.40 -3.20
N THR A 307 -11.46 -22.51 -2.59
CA THR A 307 -10.29 -23.25 -3.08
C THR A 307 -10.65 -23.92 -4.41
N LEU A 308 -9.95 -23.56 -5.49
CA LEU A 308 -10.25 -24.01 -6.86
C LEU A 308 -9.81 -25.46 -7.15
N THR A 309 -9.20 -26.16 -6.19
CA THR A 309 -8.82 -27.57 -6.31
C THR A 309 -10.05 -28.47 -6.23
N GLU A 310 -10.93 -28.37 -7.22
CA GLU A 310 -12.00 -29.33 -7.46
C GLU A 310 -11.41 -30.61 -8.07
N HIS A 311 -10.71 -31.40 -7.26
CA HIS A 311 -10.64 -32.83 -7.55
C HIS A 311 -12.05 -33.39 -7.36
N LYS A 312 -12.53 -34.25 -8.28
CA LYS A 312 -13.87 -34.86 -8.16
C LYS A 312 -14.09 -35.68 -6.88
N GLU A 313 -13.01 -36.01 -6.19
CA GLU A 313 -12.96 -36.74 -4.91
C GLU A 313 -12.69 -35.82 -3.71
N ALA A 314 -12.58 -34.50 -3.90
CA ALA A 314 -12.36 -33.56 -2.81
C ALA A 314 -13.57 -33.58 -1.87
N GLU A 315 -13.30 -33.73 -0.57
CA GLU A 315 -14.33 -33.60 0.45
C GLU A 315 -15.01 -32.22 0.34
N PRO A 316 -16.33 -32.13 0.56
CA PRO A 316 -17.01 -30.85 0.56
C PRO A 316 -16.40 -29.94 1.63
N GLU A 317 -16.27 -28.65 1.28
CA GLU A 317 -15.72 -27.67 2.23
C GLU A 317 -16.53 -27.69 3.54
N PRO A 318 -15.86 -27.61 4.72
CA PRO A 318 -16.53 -27.58 6.00
C PRO A 318 -17.61 -26.49 6.07
N LEU A 319 -18.73 -26.77 6.74
CA LEU A 319 -19.84 -25.84 6.87
C LEU A 319 -19.40 -24.48 7.45
N ASP A 320 -18.47 -24.48 8.40
CA ASP A 320 -17.95 -23.25 9.00
C ASP A 320 -17.23 -22.36 7.98
N THR A 321 -16.47 -22.94 7.04
CA THR A 321 -15.82 -22.21 5.95
C THR A 321 -16.84 -21.59 5.00
N LEU A 322 -17.89 -22.35 4.65
CA LEU A 322 -18.98 -21.85 3.81
C LEU A 322 -19.74 -20.69 4.49
N ARG A 323 -20.02 -20.84 5.80
CA ARG A 323 -20.68 -19.79 6.60
C ARG A 323 -19.80 -18.57 6.73
N LEU A 324 -18.50 -18.73 6.95
CA LEU A 324 -17.54 -17.62 7.01
C LEU A 324 -17.59 -16.84 5.68
N ARG A 325 -17.41 -17.53 4.54
CA ARG A 325 -17.46 -16.93 3.21
C ARG A 325 -18.75 -16.18 2.92
N ALA A 326 -19.89 -16.74 3.31
CA ALA A 326 -21.19 -16.09 3.10
C ALA A 326 -21.43 -14.87 4.00
N ASN A 327 -20.70 -14.73 5.11
CA ASN A 327 -20.93 -13.68 6.10
C ASN A 327 -19.84 -12.59 6.15
N VAL A 328 -18.59 -12.88 5.76
CA VAL A 328 -17.51 -11.87 5.76
C VAL A 328 -17.87 -10.63 4.94
N PRO A 329 -18.48 -10.72 3.74
CA PRO A 329 -18.89 -9.51 3.01
C PRO A 329 -19.97 -8.67 3.72
N LYS A 330 -20.73 -9.26 4.65
CA LYS A 330 -21.74 -8.57 5.47
C LYS A 330 -21.14 -7.92 6.72
N ASN A 331 -19.85 -8.11 6.96
CA ASN A 331 -19.18 -7.60 8.16
C ASN A 331 -19.22 -6.06 8.24
N PRO A 332 -18.89 -5.30 7.18
CA PRO A 332 -18.92 -3.83 7.23
C PRO A 332 -20.31 -3.26 7.58
N SER A 333 -21.38 -3.80 6.99
CA SER A 333 -22.74 -3.33 7.24
C SER A 333 -23.19 -3.61 8.68
N LYS A 334 -22.80 -4.75 9.24
CA LYS A 334 -23.06 -5.08 10.66
C LYS A 334 -22.27 -4.20 11.63
N LEU A 335 -20.99 -3.91 11.34
CA LEU A 335 -20.19 -2.99 12.15
C LEU A 335 -20.77 -1.58 12.12
N LYS A 336 -21.18 -1.10 10.93
CA LYS A 336 -21.86 0.18 10.77
C LYS A 336 -23.15 0.24 11.59
N ALA A 337 -24.00 -0.78 11.49
CA ALA A 337 -25.25 -0.87 12.23
C ALA A 337 -25.04 -0.87 13.76
N ALA A 338 -23.94 -1.47 14.24
CA ALA A 338 -23.55 -1.44 15.65
C ALA A 338 -22.88 -0.12 16.09
N GLY A 339 -22.60 0.81 15.16
CA GLY A 339 -21.93 2.07 15.44
C GLY A 339 -20.44 1.93 15.78
N VAL A 340 -19.81 0.85 15.32
CA VAL A 340 -18.36 0.61 15.43
C VAL A 340 -17.65 1.37 14.31
N LYS A 341 -16.60 2.14 14.64
CA LYS A 341 -15.77 2.82 13.65
C LYS A 341 -14.91 1.81 12.92
N PHE A 342 -14.84 1.90 11.60
CA PHE A 342 -13.96 1.04 10.81
C PHE A 342 -13.38 1.77 9.60
N ALA A 343 -12.24 1.26 9.12
CA ALA A 343 -11.59 1.66 7.89
C ALA A 343 -11.15 0.40 7.12
N PHE A 344 -11.07 0.47 5.80
CA PHE A 344 -10.69 -0.69 4.98
C PHE A 344 -9.19 -0.77 4.77
N HIS A 345 -8.70 -2.00 4.68
CA HIS A 345 -7.33 -2.26 4.23
C HIS A 345 -7.23 -3.47 3.31
N THR A 346 -6.12 -3.54 2.59
CA THR A 346 -5.88 -4.55 1.55
C THR A 346 -5.61 -5.93 2.12
N GLY A 347 -4.93 -6.03 3.26
CA GLY A 347 -4.61 -7.33 3.84
C GLY A 347 -3.63 -8.10 2.94
N GLU A 348 -3.96 -9.35 2.58
CA GLU A 348 -3.12 -10.18 1.70
C GLU A 348 -3.57 -10.17 0.23
N LEU A 349 -4.40 -9.20 -0.17
CA LEU A 349 -4.87 -9.09 -1.55
C LEU A 349 -3.70 -8.91 -2.53
N LYS A 350 -3.79 -9.60 -3.66
CA LYS A 350 -2.73 -9.60 -4.70
C LYS A 350 -2.70 -8.33 -5.53
N ASN A 351 -3.82 -7.61 -5.61
CA ASN A 351 -3.96 -6.42 -6.43
C ASN A 351 -5.13 -5.54 -5.98
N MET A 352 -5.11 -4.28 -6.40
CA MET A 352 -6.13 -3.28 -6.03
C MET A 352 -7.48 -3.49 -6.74
N LYS A 353 -7.54 -4.26 -7.83
CA LYS A 353 -8.82 -4.57 -8.47
C LYS A 353 -9.69 -5.43 -7.55
N GLU A 354 -9.07 -6.39 -6.87
CA GLU A 354 -9.74 -7.21 -5.86
C GLU A 354 -10.21 -6.37 -4.66
N TYR A 355 -9.44 -5.36 -4.26
CA TYR A 355 -9.85 -4.43 -3.20
C TYR A 355 -11.18 -3.73 -3.53
N PHE A 356 -11.28 -3.13 -4.72
CA PHE A 356 -12.53 -2.48 -5.15
C PHE A 356 -13.67 -3.48 -5.40
N ALA A 357 -13.36 -4.68 -5.89
CA ALA A 357 -14.36 -5.73 -6.06
C ALA A 357 -14.96 -6.17 -4.71
N ASN A 358 -14.13 -6.33 -3.69
CA ASN A 358 -14.58 -6.72 -2.35
C ASN A 358 -15.27 -5.56 -1.63
N ALA A 359 -14.87 -4.31 -1.87
CA ALA A 359 -15.60 -3.13 -1.41
C ALA A 359 -17.01 -3.06 -2.03
N ARG A 360 -17.14 -3.31 -3.35
CA ARG A 360 -18.46 -3.45 -4.01
C ARG A 360 -19.27 -4.59 -3.41
N GLN A 361 -18.65 -5.74 -3.15
CA GLN A 361 -19.34 -6.87 -2.53
C GLN A 361 -19.87 -6.52 -1.13
N ALA A 362 -19.17 -5.68 -0.36
CA ALA A 362 -19.69 -5.16 0.91
C ALA A 362 -20.93 -4.26 0.72
N VAL A 363 -20.94 -3.43 -0.33
CA VAL A 363 -22.11 -2.59 -0.69
C VAL A 363 -23.30 -3.46 -1.09
N GLU A 364 -23.09 -4.46 -1.95
CA GLU A 364 -24.10 -5.46 -2.33
C GLU A 364 -24.65 -6.23 -1.12
N ASN A 365 -23.87 -6.33 -0.05
CA ASN A 365 -24.23 -6.99 1.21
C ASN A 365 -24.71 -6.03 2.32
N GLY A 366 -25.16 -4.84 1.93
CA GLY A 366 -25.95 -3.93 2.76
C GLY A 366 -25.19 -2.75 3.35
N LEU A 367 -23.92 -2.53 2.98
CA LEU A 367 -23.23 -1.27 3.29
C LEU A 367 -23.67 -0.19 2.29
N SER A 368 -23.83 1.06 2.73
CA SER A 368 -24.07 2.14 1.77
C SER A 368 -22.77 2.47 1.01
N GLU A 369 -22.90 2.90 -0.25
CA GLU A 369 -21.73 3.33 -1.05
C GLU A 369 -20.99 4.50 -0.38
N SER A 370 -21.71 5.47 0.20
CA SER A 370 -21.09 6.59 0.91
C SER A 370 -20.32 6.13 2.15
N ASP A 371 -20.82 5.13 2.90
CA ASP A 371 -20.08 4.55 4.03
C ASP A 371 -18.85 3.77 3.57
N ALA A 372 -18.93 3.06 2.43
CA ALA A 372 -17.77 2.38 1.84
C ALA A 372 -16.69 3.40 1.45
N ILE A 373 -17.05 4.48 0.76
CA ILE A 373 -16.13 5.54 0.36
C ILE A 373 -15.53 6.23 1.59
N ARG A 374 -16.35 6.50 2.62
CA ARG A 374 -15.88 7.06 3.89
C ARG A 374 -14.90 6.13 4.60
N ALA A 375 -15.14 4.82 4.58
CA ALA A 375 -14.23 3.81 5.16
C ALA A 375 -12.87 3.75 4.45
N MET A 376 -12.81 4.14 3.18
CA MET A 376 -11.58 4.25 2.38
C MET A 376 -10.91 5.63 2.48
N THR A 377 -11.50 6.59 3.21
CA THR A 377 -11.04 7.99 3.28
C THR A 377 -11.13 8.54 4.71
N LEU A 378 -12.18 9.30 5.03
CA LEU A 378 -12.28 10.07 6.27
C LEU A 378 -12.28 9.20 7.53
N SER A 379 -12.94 8.04 7.52
CA SER A 379 -12.93 7.16 8.70
C SER A 379 -11.53 6.67 9.04
N ALA A 380 -10.69 6.40 8.04
CA ALA A 380 -9.30 6.01 8.25
C ALA A 380 -8.50 7.18 8.86
N ALA A 381 -8.65 8.39 8.31
CA ALA A 381 -7.99 9.58 8.83
C ALA A 381 -8.40 9.90 10.28
N GLU A 382 -9.68 9.73 10.64
CA GLU A 382 -10.20 9.89 12.00
C GLU A 382 -9.64 8.84 12.97
N ILE A 383 -9.56 7.57 12.55
CA ILE A 383 -8.95 6.49 13.34
C ILE A 383 -7.46 6.78 13.60
N PHE A 384 -6.78 7.34 12.61
CA PHE A 384 -5.37 7.69 12.67
C PHE A 384 -5.08 9.04 13.34
N GLY A 385 -6.11 9.84 13.65
CA GLY A 385 -5.94 11.19 14.22
C GLY A 385 -5.21 12.16 13.30
N VAL A 386 -5.38 11.99 11.98
CA VAL A 386 -4.83 12.88 10.93
C VAL A 386 -5.95 13.50 10.09
N GLU A 387 -7.20 13.46 10.57
CA GLU A 387 -8.39 13.98 9.90
C GLU A 387 -8.31 15.48 9.63
N LYS A 388 -7.51 16.23 10.39
CA LYS A 388 -7.25 17.65 10.13
C LYS A 388 -6.35 17.90 8.92
N GLN A 389 -5.57 16.88 8.52
CA GLN A 389 -4.59 16.98 7.44
C GLN A 389 -5.10 16.36 6.14
N THR A 390 -5.83 15.24 6.21
CA THR A 390 -6.26 14.44 5.04
C THR A 390 -7.61 13.75 5.29
N GLY A 391 -8.13 13.05 4.28
CA GLY A 391 -9.33 12.19 4.37
C GLY A 391 -10.63 12.82 3.88
N SER A 392 -10.64 14.10 3.51
CA SER A 392 -11.79 14.79 2.90
C SER A 392 -11.32 15.88 1.93
N VAL A 393 -12.21 16.32 1.04
CA VAL A 393 -11.95 17.46 0.14
C VAL A 393 -12.44 18.73 0.83
N GLU A 394 -11.55 19.36 1.61
CA GLU A 394 -11.84 20.57 2.39
C GLU A 394 -10.70 21.57 2.28
N GLU A 395 -11.03 22.87 2.32
CA GLU A 395 -10.04 23.94 2.27
C GLU A 395 -9.01 23.84 3.41
N GLY A 396 -7.74 24.07 3.08
CA GLY A 396 -6.63 24.01 4.03
C GLY A 396 -6.05 22.61 4.29
N LYS A 397 -6.70 21.53 3.83
CA LYS A 397 -6.14 20.18 3.93
C LYS A 397 -5.09 19.91 2.86
N ILE A 398 -4.27 18.89 3.08
CA ILE A 398 -3.32 18.37 2.09
C ILE A 398 -4.10 17.97 0.84
N ALA A 399 -3.60 18.36 -0.33
CA ALA A 399 -4.19 18.02 -1.63
C ALA A 399 -3.85 16.58 -2.05
N ASN A 400 -4.33 15.64 -1.23
CA ASN A 400 -4.41 14.23 -1.54
C ASN A 400 -5.76 13.97 -2.21
N LEU A 401 -5.77 13.81 -3.53
CA LEU A 401 -6.99 13.73 -4.33
C LEU A 401 -6.88 12.63 -5.39
N VAL A 402 -8.00 11.95 -5.66
CA VAL A 402 -8.13 11.05 -6.81
C VAL A 402 -9.26 11.56 -7.70
N VAL A 403 -8.98 11.65 -8.99
CA VAL A 403 -9.94 12.05 -10.02
C VAL A 403 -10.26 10.84 -10.88
N VAL A 404 -11.53 10.46 -10.92
CA VAL A 404 -12.02 9.25 -11.57
C VAL A 404 -13.01 9.62 -12.66
N LYS A 405 -12.93 8.95 -13.82
CA LYS A 405 -13.99 9.02 -14.84
C LYS A 405 -15.16 8.13 -14.39
N GLY A 406 -16.31 8.72 -14.09
CA GLY A 406 -17.45 8.05 -13.45
C GLY A 406 -17.39 8.08 -11.91
N ASP A 407 -18.03 7.13 -11.25
CA ASP A 407 -18.02 6.99 -9.79
C ASP A 407 -16.96 5.98 -9.30
N LEU A 408 -16.45 6.14 -8.09
CA LEU A 408 -15.27 5.39 -7.62
C LEU A 408 -15.50 3.88 -7.61
N LEU A 409 -16.66 3.43 -7.14
CA LEU A 409 -16.97 2.00 -7.00
C LEU A 409 -17.50 1.36 -8.27
N ASP A 410 -17.79 2.13 -9.34
CA ASP A 410 -18.21 1.57 -10.62
C ASP A 410 -17.13 0.66 -11.22
N GLU A 411 -17.52 -0.50 -11.73
CA GLU A 411 -16.59 -1.48 -12.30
C GLU A 411 -15.82 -0.95 -13.52
N LYS A 412 -16.44 -0.02 -14.26
CA LYS A 412 -15.88 0.59 -15.47
C LYS A 412 -15.11 1.88 -15.18
N SER A 413 -15.07 2.31 -13.91
CA SER A 413 -14.41 3.55 -13.54
C SER A 413 -12.91 3.46 -13.81
N THR A 414 -12.32 4.59 -14.14
CA THR A 414 -10.88 4.67 -14.41
C THR A 414 -10.30 5.89 -13.72
N VAL A 415 -9.23 5.69 -12.96
CA VAL A 415 -8.47 6.77 -12.35
C VAL A 415 -7.79 7.56 -13.47
N SER A 416 -8.07 8.86 -13.52
CA SER A 416 -7.53 9.78 -14.52
C SER A 416 -6.35 10.58 -13.98
N HIS A 417 -6.47 11.09 -12.75
CA HIS A 417 -5.42 11.88 -12.09
C HIS A 417 -5.34 11.51 -10.61
N VAL A 418 -4.12 11.54 -10.07
CA VAL A 418 -3.87 11.37 -8.64
C VAL A 418 -2.93 12.47 -8.18
N PHE A 419 -3.33 13.14 -7.11
CA PHE A 419 -2.54 14.16 -6.45
C PHE A 419 -2.14 13.63 -5.09
N VAL A 420 -0.85 13.69 -4.78
CA VAL A 420 -0.32 13.40 -3.45
C VAL A 420 0.55 14.58 -3.05
N ASP A 421 0.27 15.19 -1.89
CA ASP A 421 0.87 16.46 -1.48
C ASP A 421 0.79 17.54 -2.58
N GLY A 422 -0.34 17.55 -3.31
CA GLY A 422 -0.60 18.45 -4.44
C GLY A 422 0.26 18.24 -5.69
N LYS A 423 1.17 17.27 -5.71
CA LYS A 423 1.90 16.85 -6.92
C LYS A 423 1.02 15.91 -7.74
N GLU A 424 0.79 16.26 -9.00
CA GLU A 424 0.12 15.38 -9.98
C GLU A 424 1.05 14.21 -10.36
N PHE A 425 0.55 12.98 -10.31
CA PHE A 425 1.24 11.79 -10.82
C PHE A 425 0.60 11.33 -12.12
N GLU A 426 1.43 11.10 -13.14
CA GLU A 426 0.96 10.59 -14.43
C GLU A 426 0.53 9.13 -14.31
N MET A 427 -0.69 8.85 -14.76
CA MET A 427 -1.20 7.49 -14.86
C MET A 427 -0.58 6.78 -16.08
N PRO A 428 -0.25 5.48 -15.98
CA PRO A 428 0.23 4.73 -17.13
C PRO A 428 -0.85 4.76 -18.21
N LYS A 429 -0.51 5.33 -19.37
CA LYS A 429 -1.41 5.34 -20.53
C LYS A 429 -1.66 3.90 -20.95
N LYS A 430 -2.93 3.49 -20.92
CA LYS A 430 -3.36 2.25 -21.59
C LYS A 430 -2.93 2.37 -23.05
N PRO A 431 -2.16 1.42 -23.62
CA PRO A 431 -1.75 1.52 -25.01
C PRO A 431 -2.99 1.69 -25.88
N GLU A 432 -3.07 2.82 -26.59
CA GLU A 432 -4.16 3.09 -27.52
C GLU A 432 -4.12 2.02 -28.60
N ARG A 433 -5.19 1.22 -28.70
CA ARG A 433 -5.44 0.44 -29.92
C ARG A 433 -5.56 1.47 -31.05
N PRO A 434 -4.75 1.38 -32.12
CA PRO A 434 -4.91 2.31 -33.25
C PRO A 434 -6.34 2.23 -33.76
N ALA A 435 -6.96 3.39 -33.95
CA ALA A 435 -8.33 3.53 -34.38
C ALA A 435 -8.57 2.69 -35.64
N SER A 436 -9.49 1.73 -35.57
CA SER A 436 -10.02 1.07 -36.75
C SER A 436 -10.72 2.14 -37.59
N GLY A 437 -10.14 2.47 -38.75
CA GLY A 437 -10.73 3.40 -39.71
C GLY A 437 -12.14 2.95 -40.14
N PRO A 438 -13.00 3.86 -40.59
CA PRO A 438 -14.36 3.54 -40.95
C PRO A 438 -14.38 2.76 -42.26
N GLY A 439 -14.46 1.43 -42.17
CA GLY A 439 -14.62 0.56 -43.33
C GLY A 439 -13.77 -0.70 -43.23
N GLY A 440 -14.38 -1.78 -42.76
CA GLY A 440 -13.75 -3.10 -42.78
C GLY A 440 -14.53 -4.08 -41.93
N ALA A 441 -15.45 -4.81 -42.57
CA ALA A 441 -15.97 -6.05 -42.01
C ALA A 441 -14.80 -6.88 -41.45
N ALA A 442 -14.98 -7.44 -40.26
CA ALA A 442 -13.99 -8.25 -39.58
C ALA A 442 -13.46 -9.35 -40.52
N ALA A 443 -12.31 -9.09 -41.13
CA ALA A 443 -11.54 -10.13 -41.79
C ALA A 443 -10.98 -11.00 -40.67
N ILE A 444 -11.34 -12.28 -40.70
CA ILE A 444 -10.66 -13.34 -39.95
C ILE A 444 -9.23 -13.37 -40.50
N GLY A 445 -8.35 -12.55 -39.91
CA GLY A 445 -6.95 -12.49 -40.27
C GLY A 445 -6.24 -13.73 -39.73
N THR A 446 -5.40 -14.34 -40.57
CA THR A 446 -4.47 -15.39 -40.16
C THR A 446 -3.59 -14.86 -39.01
N PRO A 447 -3.35 -15.64 -37.94
CA PRO A 447 -2.42 -15.24 -36.87
C PRO A 447 -1.06 -14.84 -37.45
N ALA A 448 -0.40 -13.83 -36.87
CA ALA A 448 0.95 -13.47 -37.28
C ALA A 448 1.87 -14.69 -37.13
N ASN A 449 2.76 -14.92 -38.11
CA ASN A 449 3.74 -16.02 -38.03
C ASN A 449 4.90 -15.60 -37.10
N VAL A 450 4.82 -16.06 -35.86
CA VAL A 450 5.79 -15.76 -34.80
C VAL A 450 6.80 -16.89 -34.58
N ALA A 451 6.66 -18.02 -35.28
CA ALA A 451 7.59 -19.13 -35.20
C ALA A 451 9.02 -18.74 -35.63
N GLY A 452 10.02 -19.30 -34.99
CA GLY A 452 11.44 -19.04 -35.25
C GLY A 452 12.25 -18.84 -33.97
N THR A 453 13.55 -18.64 -34.17
CA THR A 453 14.49 -18.32 -33.09
C THR A 453 14.74 -16.82 -33.09
N TRP A 454 14.64 -16.19 -31.92
CA TRP A 454 14.74 -14.76 -31.71
C TRP A 454 15.85 -14.46 -30.72
N ASN A 455 16.74 -13.53 -31.06
CA ASN A 455 17.70 -12.95 -30.14
C ASN A 455 17.06 -11.71 -29.52
N LEU A 456 16.75 -11.78 -28.23
CA LEU A 456 16.08 -10.74 -27.46
C LEU A 456 17.08 -9.97 -26.60
N THR A 457 16.80 -8.69 -26.43
CA THR A 457 17.36 -7.80 -25.43
C THR A 457 16.20 -7.37 -24.53
N ILE A 458 16.28 -7.70 -23.25
CA ILE A 458 15.28 -7.36 -22.23
C ILE A 458 15.92 -6.29 -21.33
N GLU A 459 15.22 -5.19 -21.08
CA GLU A 459 15.75 -4.04 -20.34
C GLU A 459 14.94 -3.78 -19.04
N PRO A 460 15.13 -4.57 -17.98
CA PRO A 460 14.63 -4.21 -16.65
C PRO A 460 15.30 -2.93 -16.11
N PRO A 461 14.67 -2.22 -15.16
CA PRO A 461 15.28 -1.04 -14.55
C PRO A 461 16.69 -1.32 -13.97
N GLY A 462 17.72 -0.75 -14.59
CA GLY A 462 19.12 -0.86 -14.14
C GLY A 462 19.89 -2.08 -14.63
N GLN A 463 19.33 -2.90 -15.52
CA GLN A 463 20.03 -4.06 -16.10
C GLN A 463 19.60 -4.32 -17.55
N THR A 464 20.49 -4.84 -18.39
CA THR A 464 20.16 -5.35 -19.72
C THR A 464 20.48 -6.83 -19.78
N ILE A 465 19.54 -7.64 -20.25
CA ILE A 465 19.63 -9.11 -20.30
C ILE A 465 19.47 -9.56 -21.75
N GLY A 466 20.48 -10.24 -22.28
CA GLY A 466 20.36 -10.97 -23.55
C GLY A 466 19.64 -12.29 -23.33
N ALA A 467 18.66 -12.62 -24.18
CA ALA A 467 17.92 -13.87 -24.11
C ALA A 467 17.66 -14.45 -25.50
N THR A 468 17.51 -15.77 -25.59
CA THR A 468 17.15 -16.48 -26.81
C THR A 468 15.76 -17.07 -26.64
N LEU A 469 14.83 -16.70 -27.53
CA LEU A 469 13.48 -17.22 -27.55
C LEU A 469 13.28 -18.09 -28.79
N VAL A 470 12.93 -19.36 -28.58
CA VAL A 470 12.61 -20.32 -29.66
C VAL A 470 11.12 -20.58 -29.64
N LEU A 471 10.41 -20.25 -30.72
CA LEU A 471 8.97 -20.44 -30.85
C LEU A 471 8.63 -21.41 -31.98
N THR A 472 7.72 -22.33 -31.71
CA THR A 472 6.93 -23.08 -32.69
C THR A 472 5.49 -22.61 -32.63
N GLN A 473 4.81 -22.60 -33.78
CA GLN A 473 3.42 -22.13 -33.86
C GLN A 473 2.57 -23.14 -34.60
N GLN A 474 1.44 -23.51 -33.99
CA GLN A 474 0.39 -24.31 -34.63
C GLN A 474 -0.93 -23.54 -34.53
N GLY A 475 -1.30 -22.85 -35.61
CA GLY A 475 -2.46 -21.97 -35.63
C GLY A 475 -2.29 -20.77 -34.69
N GLY A 476 -3.21 -20.64 -33.72
CA GLY A 476 -3.17 -19.57 -32.70
C GLY A 476 -2.43 -19.94 -31.41
N ILE A 477 -1.85 -21.14 -31.32
CA ILE A 477 -1.11 -21.62 -30.15
C ILE A 477 0.38 -21.56 -30.46
N ILE A 478 1.17 -21.08 -29.49
CA ILE A 478 2.62 -21.08 -29.56
C ILE A 478 3.21 -21.90 -28.42
N GLU A 479 4.24 -22.66 -28.76
CA GLU A 479 5.06 -23.43 -27.83
C GLU A 479 6.53 -23.04 -28.04
N GLY A 480 7.38 -23.34 -27.08
CA GLY A 480 8.75 -22.84 -27.15
C GLY A 480 9.49 -22.83 -25.83
N THR A 481 10.70 -22.28 -25.89
CA THR A 481 11.59 -22.12 -24.75
C THR A 481 12.24 -20.74 -24.76
N LEU A 482 12.44 -20.18 -23.57
CA LEU A 482 13.22 -18.97 -23.34
C LEU A 482 14.47 -19.33 -22.55
N SER A 483 15.65 -18.86 -22.98
CA SER A 483 16.92 -19.06 -22.28
C SER A 483 17.74 -17.78 -22.22
N SER A 484 18.64 -17.66 -21.24
CA SER A 484 19.58 -16.56 -21.09
C SER A 484 20.84 -17.03 -20.37
N ASP A 485 21.87 -16.20 -20.30
CA ASP A 485 23.06 -16.46 -19.48
C ASP A 485 22.76 -16.40 -17.97
N VAL A 486 21.66 -15.72 -17.57
CA VAL A 486 21.27 -15.53 -16.16
C VAL A 486 20.18 -16.48 -15.66
N PHE A 487 19.50 -17.21 -16.54
CA PHE A 487 18.52 -18.23 -16.17
C PHE A 487 18.53 -19.41 -17.17
N PRO A 488 18.33 -20.66 -16.70
CA PRO A 488 18.37 -21.84 -17.57
C PRO A 488 17.24 -21.82 -18.61
N SER A 489 17.35 -22.67 -19.65
CA SER A 489 16.28 -22.83 -20.64
C SER A 489 14.98 -23.26 -19.96
N THR A 490 13.93 -22.47 -20.15
CA THR A 490 12.62 -22.65 -19.51
C THR A 490 11.52 -22.73 -20.57
N PRO A 491 10.58 -23.69 -20.46
CA PRO A 491 9.47 -23.78 -21.40
C PRO A 491 8.48 -22.64 -21.21
N ILE A 492 7.93 -22.13 -22.31
CA ILE A 492 6.82 -21.17 -22.26
C ILE A 492 5.51 -21.90 -21.94
N ARG A 493 4.58 -21.19 -21.30
CA ARG A 493 3.24 -21.65 -20.93
C ARG A 493 2.19 -20.67 -21.47
N ASP A 494 0.97 -21.16 -21.70
CA ASP A 494 -0.18 -20.37 -22.16
C ASP A 494 0.09 -19.50 -23.40
N GLY A 495 0.92 -20.01 -24.30
CA GLY A 495 1.33 -19.31 -25.50
C GLY A 495 0.19 -19.12 -26.50
N LYS A 496 -0.10 -17.87 -26.86
CA LYS A 496 -1.12 -17.50 -27.85
C LYS A 496 -0.55 -16.55 -28.90
N ALA A 497 -0.84 -16.82 -30.17
CA ALA A 497 -0.59 -15.92 -31.28
C ALA A 497 -1.92 -15.39 -31.83
N THR A 498 -1.96 -14.08 -32.07
CA THR A 498 -3.08 -13.34 -32.65
C THR A 498 -2.60 -12.60 -33.90
N PRO A 499 -3.51 -12.08 -34.73
CA PRO A 499 -3.13 -11.18 -35.83
C PRO A 499 -2.37 -9.92 -35.36
N GLN A 500 -2.50 -9.56 -34.08
CA GLN A 500 -1.93 -8.34 -33.50
C GLN A 500 -0.59 -8.56 -32.75
N GLY A 501 -0.21 -9.81 -32.47
CA GLY A 501 0.99 -10.12 -31.67
C GLY A 501 0.88 -11.49 -30.99
N PHE A 502 1.66 -11.71 -29.94
CA PHE A 502 1.66 -12.93 -29.14
C PHE A 502 1.79 -12.64 -27.65
N THR A 503 1.32 -13.59 -26.83
CA THR A 503 1.47 -13.57 -25.38
C THR A 503 1.88 -14.94 -24.86
N PHE A 504 2.74 -15.01 -23.85
CA PHE A 504 3.05 -16.24 -23.13
C PHE A 504 3.53 -15.97 -21.70
N LEU A 505 3.59 -17.02 -20.88
CA LEU A 505 4.13 -17.00 -19.52
C LEU A 505 5.40 -17.85 -19.45
N VAL A 506 6.37 -17.44 -18.64
CA VAL A 506 7.56 -18.25 -18.31
C VAL A 506 7.76 -18.24 -16.81
N THR A 507 8.13 -19.38 -16.24
CA THR A 507 8.59 -19.46 -14.85
C THR A 507 10.11 -19.44 -14.83
N VAL A 508 10.71 -18.32 -14.43
CA VAL A 508 12.15 -18.17 -14.30
C VAL A 508 12.58 -18.38 -12.84
N SER A 509 13.69 -19.09 -12.63
CA SER A 509 14.29 -19.24 -11.31
C SER A 509 15.39 -18.20 -11.14
N ALA A 510 15.18 -17.23 -10.25
CA ALA A 510 16.18 -16.24 -9.89
C ALA A 510 16.50 -16.37 -8.39
N GLY A 511 17.75 -16.71 -8.06
CA GLY A 511 18.18 -16.88 -6.67
C GLY A 511 17.45 -17.98 -5.89
N GLY A 512 16.95 -19.02 -6.58
CA GLY A 512 16.22 -20.14 -5.95
C GLY A 512 14.73 -19.90 -5.70
N THR A 513 14.19 -18.76 -6.14
CA THR A 513 12.75 -18.47 -6.13
C THR A 513 12.20 -18.58 -7.56
N GLU A 514 11.11 -19.34 -7.72
CA GLU A 514 10.38 -19.44 -8.99
C GLU A 514 9.45 -18.24 -9.16
N LEU A 515 9.55 -17.55 -10.30
CA LEU A 515 8.82 -16.32 -10.59
C LEU A 515 8.13 -16.45 -11.95
N ASP A 516 6.83 -16.21 -11.98
CA ASP A 516 6.05 -16.17 -13.20
C ASP A 516 6.16 -14.79 -13.86
N VAL A 517 6.61 -14.78 -15.11
CA VAL A 517 6.88 -13.60 -15.91
C VAL A 517 6.02 -13.66 -17.17
N SER A 518 5.28 -12.58 -17.46
CA SER A 518 4.40 -12.51 -18.62
C SER A 518 5.01 -11.67 -19.73
N PHE A 519 5.03 -12.23 -20.94
CA PHE A 519 5.47 -11.54 -22.16
C PHE A 519 4.26 -11.21 -23.03
N ASP A 520 4.20 -9.97 -23.49
CA ASP A 520 3.29 -9.48 -24.52
C ASP A 520 4.12 -8.78 -25.59
N GLY A 521 4.07 -9.27 -26.83
CA GLY A 521 4.92 -8.75 -27.90
C GLY A 521 4.32 -8.87 -29.29
N ARG A 522 4.95 -8.21 -30.24
CA ARG A 522 4.55 -8.20 -31.64
C ARG A 522 5.74 -8.48 -32.54
N VAL A 523 5.47 -9.21 -33.62
CA VAL A 523 6.43 -9.48 -34.69
C VAL A 523 6.12 -8.59 -35.89
N THR A 524 7.14 -7.88 -36.37
CA THR A 524 7.10 -7.10 -37.61
C THR A 524 8.28 -7.54 -38.49
N GLY A 525 8.02 -8.39 -39.48
CA GLY A 525 9.08 -8.97 -40.31
C GLY A 525 10.04 -9.84 -39.50
N ASN A 526 11.31 -9.44 -39.45
CA ASN A 526 12.37 -10.10 -38.67
C ASN A 526 12.64 -9.40 -37.33
N GLN A 527 11.79 -8.47 -36.89
CA GLN A 527 11.91 -7.79 -35.62
C GLN A 527 10.78 -8.21 -34.67
N VAL A 528 11.11 -8.24 -33.39
CA VAL A 528 10.16 -8.44 -32.29
C VAL A 528 10.35 -7.36 -31.26
N GLU A 529 9.25 -6.84 -30.73
CA GLU A 529 9.24 -5.86 -29.64
C GLU A 529 8.04 -6.10 -28.73
N GLY A 530 8.15 -5.72 -27.46
CA GLY A 530 7.06 -5.92 -26.52
C GLY A 530 7.40 -5.49 -25.10
N THR A 531 6.51 -5.85 -24.19
CA THR A 531 6.64 -5.64 -22.75
C THR A 531 6.69 -6.96 -22.02
N VAL A 532 7.48 -7.01 -20.96
CA VAL A 532 7.54 -8.12 -20.03
C VAL A 532 7.20 -7.61 -18.63
N ASP A 533 6.25 -8.27 -17.96
CA ASP A 533 5.89 -7.95 -16.58
C ASP A 533 6.80 -8.73 -15.63
N THR A 534 7.71 -8.03 -14.95
CA THR A 534 8.68 -8.63 -14.03
C THR A 534 8.34 -8.27 -12.59
N PRO A 535 8.80 -9.05 -11.59
CA PRO A 535 8.60 -8.71 -10.18
C PRO A 535 9.22 -7.37 -9.74
N GLN A 536 10.14 -6.81 -10.53
CA GLN A 536 10.74 -5.49 -10.29
C GLN A 536 10.00 -4.34 -11.03
N GLY A 537 8.95 -4.67 -11.79
CA GLY A 537 8.18 -3.75 -12.62
C GLY A 537 8.15 -4.16 -14.10
N PRO A 538 7.30 -3.52 -14.92
CA PRO A 538 7.26 -3.76 -16.36
C PRO A 538 8.57 -3.32 -17.02
N ALA A 539 9.08 -4.14 -17.92
CA ALA A 539 10.28 -3.87 -18.72
C ALA A 539 9.95 -4.01 -20.22
N VAL A 540 10.77 -3.39 -21.06
CA VAL A 540 10.65 -3.55 -22.52
C VAL A 540 11.58 -4.64 -23.00
N PHE A 541 11.20 -5.32 -24.06
CA PHE A 541 12.11 -6.19 -24.80
C PHE A 541 12.05 -5.89 -26.29
N SER A 542 13.17 -6.08 -26.96
CA SER A 542 13.27 -5.99 -28.41
C SER A 542 14.22 -7.05 -28.93
N GLY A 543 14.13 -7.43 -30.20
CA GLY A 543 14.96 -8.48 -30.74
C GLY A 543 14.83 -8.68 -32.23
N THR A 544 15.68 -9.55 -32.76
CA THR A 544 15.70 -9.91 -34.18
C THR A 544 15.61 -11.42 -34.36
N ARG A 545 14.93 -11.85 -35.43
CA ARG A 545 14.86 -13.25 -35.82
C ARG A 545 16.22 -13.67 -36.35
N THR A 546 16.76 -14.76 -35.82
CA THR A 546 17.94 -15.40 -36.36
C THR A 546 17.60 -15.96 -37.75
N PRO A 547 18.43 -15.69 -38.78
CA PRO A 547 18.20 -16.15 -40.15
C PRO A 547 17.97 -17.66 -40.30
#